data_AF-A0A9P6CVM5-F1
#
_entry.id   AF-A0A9P6CVM5-F1
#
_cell.length_a   1.000
_cell.length_b   1.000
_cell.length_c   1.000
_cell.angle_alpha   90.00
_cell.angle_beta   90.00
_cell.angle_gamma   90.00
#
_symmetry.space_group_name_H-M   'P 1'
#
loop_
_entity.id
_entity.type
_entity.pdbx_description
1 polymer ?
#
loop_
_entity_poly.entity_id
_entity_poly.type
_entity_poly.pdbx_seq_one_letter_code
_entity_poly.pdbx_strand_id
1 'polypeptide(L)'
;MPVLKRRRGEDAIDLTANGAAAKRLGLLKAELENIRHTPTKDAIRQHILALEEIIDNKSPVNVTAAELVNLGVVRKRLYFPPGRLTSLLKRVPPSARKDTEALDVRIFEILFNVNMESVCAQRMVIDAIILFLARMTRGRKIRSVVFPTMKPFPSIGVTLANPASGYEVQLTGELDYVVFNYKDARDHRARLTGADGSKEDAFDIAKGFFFLVQHKPQAGAGDHPGSLASQMPRAVGQALALAKLTGHEEVRFCLSNGHTWIFAILRKVQGQWVYCESSPRQLDPDGSDKPLYEILAILLQWVSFCFDMPNLLFYARVTHNHSARSPEGRRH
;
A
#
# COMPACT_ATOMS: atom_id res chain seq x y z
N MET A 1 49.99 -25.72 -8.14
CA MET A 1 48.65 -25.59 -7.53
C MET A 1 47.93 -24.41 -8.16
N PRO A 2 46.86 -24.62 -8.94
CA PRO A 2 46.09 -23.50 -9.49
C PRO A 2 44.94 -23.12 -8.53
N VAL A 3 44.90 -21.83 -8.20
CA VAL A 3 43.85 -21.20 -7.38
C VAL A 3 42.59 -21.05 -8.24
N LEU A 4 41.52 -21.74 -7.86
CA LEU A 4 40.18 -21.59 -8.43
C LEU A 4 39.59 -20.24 -7.99
N LYS A 5 39.55 -19.27 -8.92
CA LYS A 5 38.75 -18.05 -8.79
C LYS A 5 37.26 -18.43 -8.84
N ARG A 6 36.58 -18.40 -7.68
CA ARG A 6 35.10 -18.37 -7.63
C ARG A 6 34.63 -17.01 -8.14
N ARG A 7 34.11 -16.98 -9.37
CA ARG A 7 33.21 -15.91 -9.82
C ARG A 7 31.87 -16.11 -9.12
N ARG A 8 31.59 -15.27 -8.12
CA ARG A 8 30.25 -15.11 -7.54
C ARG A 8 29.57 -14.02 -8.38
N GLY A 9 28.93 -14.43 -9.48
CA GLY A 9 27.95 -13.60 -10.17
C GLY A 9 26.61 -13.86 -9.49
N GLU A 10 26.00 -12.81 -8.95
CA GLU A 10 24.58 -12.82 -8.58
C GLU A 10 23.79 -12.93 -9.89
N ASP A 11 23.44 -14.15 -10.27
CA ASP A 11 22.52 -14.39 -11.37
C ASP A 11 21.16 -13.81 -10.99
N ALA A 12 20.66 -12.92 -11.86
CA ALA A 12 19.32 -12.38 -11.77
C ALA A 12 18.33 -13.55 -11.60
N ILE A 13 17.60 -13.55 -10.48
CA ILE A 13 16.61 -14.57 -10.16
C ILE A 13 15.58 -14.59 -11.30
N ASP A 14 15.53 -15.69 -12.05
CA ASP A 14 14.56 -15.88 -13.12
C ASP A 14 13.13 -15.97 -12.53
N LEU A 15 12.39 -14.87 -12.67
CA LEU A 15 11.05 -14.68 -12.13
C LEU A 15 10.03 -15.63 -12.78
N THR A 16 10.30 -16.11 -14.00
CA THR A 16 9.39 -17.02 -14.72
C THR A 16 9.39 -18.43 -14.10
N ALA A 17 10.54 -18.88 -13.58
CA ALA A 17 10.67 -20.16 -12.91
C ALA A 17 9.89 -20.23 -11.59
N ASN A 18 9.81 -19.12 -10.86
CA ASN A 18 9.06 -19.03 -9.59
C ASN A 18 7.54 -19.09 -9.82
N GLY A 19 7.02 -18.40 -10.83
CA GLY A 19 5.61 -18.46 -11.21
C GLY A 19 5.18 -19.86 -11.64
N ALA A 20 6.02 -20.55 -12.42
CA ALA A 20 5.79 -21.93 -12.81
C ALA A 20 5.81 -22.90 -11.60
N ALA A 21 6.73 -22.69 -10.65
CA ALA A 21 6.82 -23.48 -9.42
C ALA A 21 5.58 -23.31 -8.52
N ALA A 22 5.12 -22.08 -8.30
CA ALA A 22 3.92 -21.80 -7.51
C ALA A 22 2.66 -22.42 -8.15
N LYS A 23 2.52 -22.32 -9.48
CA LYS A 23 1.42 -22.96 -10.22
C LYS A 23 1.46 -24.47 -10.08
N ARG A 24 2.64 -25.09 -10.17
CA ARG A 24 2.81 -26.55 -10.02
C ARG A 24 2.53 -27.03 -8.60
N LEU A 25 2.87 -26.22 -7.59
CA LEU A 25 2.51 -26.49 -6.19
C LEU A 25 0.98 -26.47 -5.99
N GLY A 26 0.27 -25.51 -6.59
CA GLY A 26 -1.19 -25.46 -6.56
C GLY A 26 -1.85 -26.70 -7.18
N LEU A 27 -1.29 -27.20 -8.28
CA LEU A 27 -1.75 -28.45 -8.92
C LEU A 27 -1.49 -29.67 -8.02
N LEU A 28 -0.31 -29.77 -7.41
CA LEU A 28 0.02 -30.86 -6.48
C LEU A 28 -0.91 -30.90 -5.26
N LYS A 29 -1.34 -29.74 -4.75
CA LYS A 29 -2.35 -29.66 -3.68
C LYS A 29 -3.70 -30.20 -4.12
N ALA A 30 -4.17 -29.79 -5.30
CA ALA A 30 -5.44 -30.25 -5.85
C ALA A 30 -5.44 -31.76 -6.13
N GLU A 31 -4.31 -32.32 -6.57
CA GLU A 31 -4.13 -33.76 -6.75
C GLU A 31 -4.11 -34.50 -5.41
N LEU A 32 -3.46 -33.94 -4.37
CA LEU A 32 -3.38 -34.56 -3.05
C LEU A 32 -4.76 -34.69 -2.37
N GLU A 33 -5.65 -33.71 -2.54
CA GLU A 33 -7.00 -33.76 -1.97
C GLU A 33 -7.82 -34.95 -2.49
N ASN A 34 -7.57 -35.40 -3.72
CA ASN A 34 -8.27 -36.51 -4.35
C ASN A 34 -7.73 -37.91 -3.99
N ILE A 35 -6.62 -37.99 -3.24
CA ILE A 35 -6.00 -39.27 -2.85
C ILE A 35 -6.53 -39.72 -1.48
N ARG A 36 -6.87 -41.02 -1.35
CA ARG A 36 -7.26 -41.64 -0.06
C ARG A 36 -6.14 -41.50 0.97
N HIS A 37 -6.50 -41.29 2.25
CA HIS A 37 -5.51 -41.14 3.32
C HIS A 37 -4.59 -42.36 3.42
N THR A 38 -3.31 -42.13 3.16
CA THR A 38 -2.22 -43.09 3.32
C THR A 38 -1.05 -42.37 3.99
N PRO A 39 -0.15 -43.07 4.70
CA PRO A 39 1.07 -42.46 5.26
C PRO A 39 1.93 -41.77 4.19
N THR A 40 1.84 -42.20 2.93
CA THR A 40 2.46 -41.52 1.78
C THR A 40 1.83 -40.14 1.51
N LYS A 41 0.51 -39.99 1.68
CA LYS A 41 -0.19 -38.69 1.59
C LYS A 41 0.34 -37.71 2.63
N ASP A 42 0.61 -38.16 3.85
CA ASP A 42 1.11 -37.30 4.93
C ASP A 42 2.56 -36.86 4.67
N ALA A 43 3.42 -37.74 4.15
CA ALA A 43 4.77 -37.38 3.73
C ALA A 43 4.78 -36.37 2.57
N ILE A 44 3.90 -36.53 1.57
CA ILE A 44 3.75 -35.57 0.47
C ILE A 44 3.19 -34.23 1.00
N ARG A 45 2.25 -34.27 1.95
CA ARG A 45 1.72 -33.06 2.60
C ARG A 45 2.81 -32.29 3.33
N GLN A 46 3.70 -32.98 4.04
CA GLN A 46 4.87 -32.35 4.68
C GLN A 46 5.84 -31.75 3.65
N HIS A 47 6.06 -32.41 2.51
CA HIS A 47 6.85 -31.85 1.41
C HIS A 47 6.19 -30.61 0.80
N ILE A 48 4.87 -30.60 0.63
CA ILE A 48 4.13 -29.42 0.17
C ILE A 48 4.29 -28.28 1.17
N LEU A 49 4.17 -28.54 2.47
CA LEU A 49 4.39 -27.52 3.51
C LEU A 49 5.82 -26.99 3.49
N ALA A 50 6.82 -27.84 3.32
CA ALA A 50 8.21 -27.41 3.19
C ALA A 50 8.45 -26.58 1.91
N LEU A 51 7.81 -26.93 0.79
CA LEU A 51 7.88 -26.15 -0.44
C LEU A 51 7.14 -24.82 -0.32
N GLU A 52 6.03 -24.78 0.40
CA GLU A 52 5.35 -23.53 0.77
C GLU A 52 6.25 -22.68 1.64
N GLU A 53 6.88 -23.24 2.65
CA GLU A 53 7.83 -22.52 3.49
C GLU A 53 9.02 -21.98 2.67
N ILE A 54 9.52 -22.71 1.68
CA ILE A 54 10.59 -22.25 0.78
C ILE A 54 10.10 -21.14 -0.17
N ILE A 55 8.86 -21.22 -0.66
CA ILE A 55 8.25 -20.21 -1.53
C ILE A 55 7.88 -18.96 -0.71
N ASP A 56 7.34 -19.11 0.49
CA ASP A 56 6.99 -18.04 1.43
C ASP A 56 8.24 -17.37 2.00
N ASN A 57 9.34 -18.12 2.18
CA ASN A 57 10.65 -17.58 2.57
C ASN A 57 11.37 -16.87 1.41
N LYS A 58 10.91 -17.01 0.16
CA LYS A 58 11.33 -16.09 -0.90
C LYS A 58 10.62 -14.77 -0.65
N SER A 59 11.41 -13.79 -0.20
CA SER A 59 10.99 -12.42 0.06
C SER A 59 9.95 -11.97 -0.96
N PRO A 60 8.83 -11.33 -0.53
CA PRO A 60 7.85 -10.79 -1.46
C PRO A 60 8.61 -10.01 -2.53
N VAL A 61 8.30 -10.25 -3.80
CA VAL A 61 8.96 -9.56 -4.91
C VAL A 61 8.85 -8.07 -4.61
N ASN A 62 9.97 -7.49 -4.17
CA ASN A 62 10.03 -6.10 -3.77
C ASN A 62 10.00 -5.30 -5.05
N VAL A 63 8.80 -4.91 -5.46
CA VAL A 63 8.60 -4.16 -6.70
C VAL A 63 9.55 -2.96 -6.70
N THR A 64 10.47 -2.95 -7.64
CA THR A 64 11.46 -1.90 -7.87
C THR A 64 10.90 -0.87 -8.84
N ALA A 65 11.55 0.30 -8.90
CA ALA A 65 11.18 1.32 -9.89
C ALA A 65 11.33 0.79 -11.33
N ALA A 66 12.31 -0.06 -11.60
CA ALA A 66 12.52 -0.67 -12.92
C ALA A 66 11.38 -1.63 -13.29
N GLU A 67 10.90 -2.43 -12.34
CA GLU A 67 9.77 -3.34 -12.57
C GLU A 67 8.47 -2.59 -12.88
N LEU A 68 8.22 -1.44 -12.23
CA LEU A 68 7.08 -0.59 -12.59
C LEU A 68 7.18 -0.06 -14.03
N VAL A 69 8.37 0.33 -14.48
CA VAL A 69 8.59 0.77 -15.86
C VAL A 69 8.34 -0.39 -16.84
N ASN A 70 8.85 -1.58 -16.54
CA ASN A 70 8.63 -2.78 -17.36
C ASN A 70 7.15 -3.18 -17.42
N LEU A 71 6.41 -2.94 -16.32
CA LEU A 71 4.96 -3.09 -16.26
C LEU A 71 4.19 -1.99 -17.02
N GLY A 72 4.87 -0.99 -17.57
CA GLY A 72 4.26 0.12 -18.31
C GLY A 72 3.54 1.12 -17.40
N VAL A 73 3.86 1.15 -16.10
CA VAL A 73 3.22 2.02 -15.11
C VAL A 73 3.83 3.41 -15.17
N VAL A 74 2.98 4.43 -15.31
CA VAL A 74 3.41 5.82 -15.43
C VAL A 74 3.28 6.56 -14.10
N ARG A 75 4.36 7.22 -13.67
CA ARG A 75 4.36 8.12 -12.51
C ARG A 75 3.91 9.53 -12.92
N LYS A 76 3.03 10.13 -12.13
CA LYS A 76 2.62 11.54 -12.23
C LYS A 76 2.60 12.19 -10.85
N ARG A 77 2.39 13.52 -10.83
CA ARG A 77 2.24 14.29 -9.59
C ARG A 77 0.78 14.42 -9.18
N LEU A 78 0.52 14.13 -7.92
CA LEU A 78 -0.73 14.44 -7.23
C LEU A 78 -0.62 15.84 -6.61
N TYR A 79 -1.44 16.75 -7.10
CA TYR A 79 -1.52 18.10 -6.57
C TYR A 79 -2.82 18.29 -5.79
N PHE A 80 -2.70 18.83 -4.57
CA PHE A 80 -3.82 19.26 -3.75
C PHE A 80 -3.93 20.79 -3.81
N PRO A 81 -4.91 21.36 -4.56
CA PRO A 81 -5.08 22.80 -4.60
C PRO A 81 -5.36 23.35 -3.19
N PRO A 82 -4.69 24.43 -2.75
CA PRO A 82 -4.86 24.99 -1.40
C PRO A 82 -6.33 25.24 -1.04
N GLY A 83 -7.10 25.87 -1.94
CA GLY A 83 -8.53 26.14 -1.71
C GLY A 83 -9.37 24.87 -1.53
N ARG A 84 -8.99 23.75 -2.17
CA ARG A 84 -9.67 22.46 -1.99
C ARG A 84 -9.34 21.85 -0.64
N LEU A 85 -8.09 21.92 -0.22
CA LEU A 85 -7.67 21.42 1.09
C LEU A 85 -8.37 22.21 2.21
N THR A 86 -8.42 23.54 2.10
CA THR A 86 -9.23 24.39 2.99
C THR A 86 -10.70 24.00 2.98
N SER A 87 -11.28 23.65 1.82
CA SER A 87 -12.67 23.20 1.76
C SER A 87 -12.89 21.83 2.45
N LEU A 88 -11.92 20.92 2.39
CA LEU A 88 -11.98 19.65 3.11
C LEU A 88 -11.86 19.87 4.62
N LEU A 89 -10.98 20.78 5.05
CA LEU A 89 -10.83 21.18 6.45
C LEU A 89 -12.11 21.76 7.02
N LYS A 90 -12.82 22.60 6.27
CA LYS A 90 -14.12 23.15 6.69
C LYS A 90 -15.19 22.08 6.94
N ARG A 91 -15.03 20.87 6.40
CA ARG A 91 -15.96 19.76 6.64
C ARG A 91 -15.70 19.08 7.97
N VAL A 92 -14.49 19.18 8.54
CA VAL A 92 -14.17 18.61 9.85
C VAL A 92 -15.12 19.23 10.88
N PRO A 93 -15.92 18.42 11.61
CA PRO A 93 -16.90 18.95 12.54
C PRO A 93 -16.22 19.82 13.61
N PRO A 94 -16.84 20.91 14.09
CA PRO A 94 -16.28 21.71 15.18
C PRO A 94 -15.98 20.89 16.43
N SER A 95 -16.81 19.88 16.73
CA SER A 95 -16.60 18.94 17.84
C SER A 95 -15.32 18.12 17.69
N ALA A 96 -14.85 17.89 16.46
CA ALA A 96 -13.62 17.17 16.19
C ALA A 96 -12.37 18.04 16.40
N ARG A 97 -12.48 19.37 16.55
CA ARG A 97 -11.31 20.25 16.74
C ARG A 97 -10.59 20.00 18.06
N LYS A 98 -11.32 20.01 19.18
CA LYS A 98 -10.75 19.68 20.50
C LYS A 98 -10.14 18.28 20.53
N ASP A 99 -10.83 17.35 19.87
CA ASP A 99 -10.36 15.99 19.69
C ASP A 99 -9.06 15.96 18.85
N THR A 100 -8.95 16.79 17.81
CA THR A 100 -7.74 16.92 17.00
C THR A 100 -6.60 17.55 17.78
N GLU A 101 -6.85 18.57 18.61
CA GLU A 101 -5.85 19.15 19.52
C GLU A 101 -5.30 18.07 20.48
N ALA A 102 -6.18 17.24 21.06
CA ALA A 102 -5.75 16.13 21.91
C ALA A 102 -4.97 15.04 21.14
N LEU A 103 -5.33 14.80 19.87
CA LEU A 103 -4.55 13.91 19.00
C LEU A 103 -3.16 14.49 18.72
N ASP A 104 -3.08 15.78 18.45
CA ASP A 104 -1.84 16.50 18.14
C ASP A 104 -0.87 16.39 19.32
N VAL A 105 -1.33 16.71 20.53
CA VAL A 105 -0.57 16.52 21.78
C VAL A 105 -0.06 15.08 21.91
N ARG A 106 -0.93 14.08 21.68
CA ARG A 106 -0.53 12.67 21.77
C ARG A 106 0.52 12.29 20.71
N ILE A 107 0.38 12.79 19.49
CA ILE A 107 1.37 12.55 18.42
C ILE A 107 2.70 13.17 18.82
N PHE A 108 2.71 14.39 19.35
CA PHE A 108 3.92 15.04 19.84
C PHE A 108 4.59 14.27 20.96
N GLU A 109 3.82 13.82 21.94
CA GLU A 109 4.34 12.96 23.02
C GLU A 109 5.05 11.73 22.45
N ILE A 110 4.50 11.10 21.42
CA ILE A 110 5.12 9.94 20.77
C ILE A 110 6.39 10.36 20.03
N LEU A 111 6.31 11.38 19.17
CA LEU A 111 7.45 11.82 18.34
C LEU A 111 8.64 12.29 19.19
N PHE A 112 8.39 12.88 20.35
CA PHE A 112 9.43 13.41 21.23
C PHE A 112 9.99 12.37 22.20
N ASN A 113 9.17 11.46 22.70
CA ASN A 113 9.56 10.55 23.77
C ASN A 113 9.84 9.10 23.32
N VAL A 114 9.63 8.78 22.03
CA VAL A 114 9.80 7.42 21.51
C VAL A 114 10.83 7.41 20.37
N ASN A 115 11.71 6.41 20.35
CA ASN A 115 12.65 6.23 19.25
C ASN A 115 11.92 5.85 17.94
N MET A 116 11.73 6.83 17.06
CA MET A 116 11.03 6.70 15.78
C MET A 116 11.77 5.87 14.71
N GLU A 117 13.00 5.43 14.97
CA GLU A 117 13.71 4.46 14.14
C GLU A 117 13.07 3.06 14.23
N SER A 118 12.40 2.77 15.35
CA SER A 118 11.67 1.52 15.54
C SER A 118 10.36 1.52 14.75
N VAL A 119 10.12 0.43 13.99
CA VAL A 119 8.84 0.17 13.31
C VAL A 119 7.67 0.22 14.29
N CYS A 120 7.85 -0.20 15.54
CA CYS A 120 6.80 -0.12 16.57
C CYS A 120 6.43 1.31 16.93
N ALA A 121 7.42 2.21 17.04
CA ALA A 121 7.19 3.63 17.34
C ALA A 121 6.42 4.32 16.22
N GLN A 122 6.81 4.04 14.97
CA GLN A 122 6.10 4.53 13.78
C GLN A 122 4.63 4.08 13.78
N ARG A 123 4.36 2.82 14.18
CA ARG A 123 2.99 2.31 14.33
C ARG A 123 2.19 3.08 15.37
N MET A 124 2.77 3.52 16.48
CA MET A 124 2.03 4.26 17.51
C MET A 124 1.39 5.54 16.95
N VAL A 125 2.12 6.28 16.11
CA VAL A 125 1.60 7.49 15.45
C VAL A 125 0.53 7.13 14.42
N ILE A 126 0.81 6.12 13.59
CA ILE A 126 -0.13 5.65 12.56
C ILE A 126 -1.45 5.16 13.19
N ASP A 127 -1.38 4.34 14.24
CA ASP A 127 -2.52 3.82 14.98
C ASP A 127 -3.34 4.96 15.59
N ALA A 128 -2.67 5.95 16.20
CA ALA A 128 -3.35 7.11 16.76
C ALA A 128 -4.16 7.87 15.68
N ILE A 129 -3.57 8.11 14.51
CA ILE A 129 -4.23 8.81 13.39
C ILE A 129 -5.37 7.97 12.80
N ILE A 130 -5.16 6.67 12.55
CA ILE A 130 -6.16 5.79 11.94
C ILE A 130 -7.34 5.53 12.89
N LEU A 131 -7.09 5.34 14.19
CA LEU A 131 -8.16 5.19 15.18
C LEU A 131 -8.94 6.50 15.35
N PHE A 132 -8.25 7.63 15.33
CA PHE A 132 -8.89 8.93 15.31
C PHE A 132 -9.81 9.10 14.11
N LEU A 133 -9.33 8.73 12.91
CA LEU A 133 -10.13 8.72 11.69
C LEU A 133 -11.40 7.86 11.85
N ALA A 134 -11.28 6.65 12.38
CA ALA A 134 -12.43 5.76 12.64
C ALA A 134 -13.42 6.34 13.65
N ARG A 135 -12.95 7.14 14.62
CA ARG A 135 -13.81 7.89 15.54
C ARG A 135 -14.54 9.03 14.82
N MET A 136 -13.85 9.78 13.96
CA MET A 136 -14.45 10.86 13.18
C MET A 136 -15.54 10.38 12.22
N THR A 137 -15.33 9.26 11.54
CA THR A 137 -16.30 8.67 10.61
C THR A 137 -17.56 8.25 11.34
N ARG A 138 -17.45 7.66 12.54
CA ARG A 138 -18.59 7.28 13.39
C ARG A 138 -19.50 8.47 13.70
N GLY A 139 -18.93 9.64 13.99
CA GLY A 139 -19.69 10.88 14.22
C GLY A 139 -20.48 11.35 12.99
N ARG A 140 -20.15 10.86 11.79
CA ARG A 140 -20.81 11.20 10.51
C ARG A 140 -21.74 10.11 9.99
N LYS A 141 -22.09 9.12 10.81
CA LYS A 141 -22.83 7.92 10.38
C LYS A 141 -22.11 7.14 9.26
N ILE A 142 -20.82 7.37 9.07
CA ILE A 142 -19.96 6.58 8.20
C ILE A 142 -19.38 5.48 9.08
N ARG A 143 -19.66 4.23 8.73
CA ARG A 143 -19.12 3.09 9.47
C ARG A 143 -17.82 2.70 8.81
N SER A 144 -16.77 2.56 9.62
CA SER A 144 -15.46 2.13 9.15
C SER A 144 -14.89 1.05 10.03
N VAL A 145 -14.11 0.17 9.42
CA VAL A 145 -13.31 -0.85 10.09
C VAL A 145 -11.87 -0.70 9.66
N VAL A 146 -10.95 -1.00 10.57
CA VAL A 146 -9.51 -0.90 10.35
C VAL A 146 -8.93 -2.30 10.48
N PHE A 147 -8.20 -2.74 9.46
CA PHE A 147 -7.41 -3.96 9.49
C PHE A 147 -5.93 -3.58 9.55
N PRO A 148 -5.25 -3.76 10.71
CA PRO A 148 -3.84 -3.37 10.92
C PRO A 148 -2.82 -4.38 10.36
N THR A 149 -3.29 -5.46 9.74
CA THR A 149 -2.58 -6.30 8.79
C THR A 149 -3.64 -7.09 8.00
N MET A 150 -3.56 -7.05 6.67
CA MET A 150 -4.43 -7.82 5.79
C MET A 150 -3.59 -8.57 4.75
N LYS A 151 -3.88 -9.86 4.55
CA LYS A 151 -3.29 -10.67 3.48
C LYS A 151 -4.35 -10.90 2.40
N PRO A 152 -4.63 -9.91 1.54
CA PRO A 152 -5.67 -10.05 0.53
C PRO A 152 -5.21 -10.93 -0.64
N PHE A 153 -3.90 -11.14 -0.80
CA PHE A 153 -3.35 -11.87 -1.93
C PHE A 153 -3.36 -13.37 -1.65
N PRO A 154 -3.70 -14.21 -2.66
CA PRO A 154 -3.52 -15.65 -2.58
C PRO A 154 -2.08 -16.02 -2.21
N SER A 155 -1.86 -17.20 -1.62
CA SER A 155 -0.50 -17.69 -1.32
C SER A 155 0.36 -17.79 -2.58
N ILE A 156 -0.25 -18.14 -3.71
CA ILE A 156 0.40 -18.16 -5.02
C ILE A 156 0.67 -16.76 -5.60
N GLY A 157 0.24 -15.68 -4.94
CA GLY A 157 0.39 -14.31 -5.42
C GLY A 157 -0.54 -13.91 -6.57
N VAL A 158 -0.34 -12.69 -7.05
CA VAL A 158 -1.09 -12.05 -8.14
C VAL A 158 -0.14 -11.76 -9.28
N THR A 159 -0.35 -12.39 -10.44
CA THR A 159 0.41 -12.11 -11.66
C THR A 159 -0.10 -10.83 -12.32
N LEU A 160 0.81 -9.88 -12.50
CA LEU A 160 0.62 -8.68 -13.31
C LEU A 160 1.39 -8.86 -14.62
N ALA A 161 0.75 -8.54 -15.73
CA ALA A 161 1.34 -8.60 -17.05
C ALA A 161 1.21 -7.25 -17.75
N ASN A 162 2.28 -6.82 -18.43
CA ASN A 162 2.22 -5.74 -19.39
C ASN A 162 1.81 -6.32 -20.75
N PRO A 163 0.60 -6.02 -21.27
CA PRO A 163 0.13 -6.60 -22.52
C PRO A 163 0.95 -6.12 -23.74
N ALA A 164 1.64 -4.98 -23.64
CA ALA A 164 2.43 -4.43 -24.74
C ALA A 164 3.81 -5.09 -24.87
N SER A 165 4.46 -5.45 -23.75
CA SER A 165 5.80 -6.05 -23.74
C SER A 165 5.80 -7.55 -23.44
N GLY A 166 4.70 -8.10 -22.94
CA GLY A 166 4.64 -9.47 -22.40
C GLY A 166 5.39 -9.64 -21.08
N TYR A 167 5.90 -8.56 -20.47
CA TYR A 167 6.59 -8.62 -19.18
C TYR A 167 5.61 -9.00 -18.06
N GLU A 168 5.96 -10.01 -17.27
CA GLU A 168 5.15 -10.46 -16.14
C GLU A 168 5.92 -10.35 -14.83
N VAL A 169 5.20 -9.98 -13.77
CA VAL A 169 5.69 -10.05 -12.39
C VAL A 169 4.62 -10.67 -11.50
N GLN A 170 5.05 -11.51 -10.56
CA GLN A 170 4.16 -12.12 -9.58
C GLN A 170 4.33 -11.40 -8.24
N LEU A 171 3.25 -10.83 -7.72
CA LEU A 171 3.26 -10.07 -6.48
C LEU A 171 2.63 -10.85 -5.34
N THR A 172 3.33 -10.93 -4.22
CA THR A 172 2.84 -11.51 -2.96
C THR A 172 2.93 -10.47 -1.85
N GLY A 173 2.37 -10.78 -0.68
CA GLY A 173 2.61 -10.01 0.55
C GLY A 173 1.36 -9.64 1.32
N GLU A 174 1.47 -8.57 2.11
CA GLU A 174 0.43 -8.09 3.00
C GLU A 174 0.31 -6.57 2.90
N LEU A 175 -0.88 -6.07 3.21
CA LEU A 175 -1.15 -4.65 3.41
C LEU A 175 -0.99 -4.32 4.89
N ASP A 176 -0.21 -3.28 5.19
CA ASP A 176 0.07 -2.89 6.57
C ASP A 176 -1.19 -2.33 7.25
N TYR A 177 -1.94 -1.45 6.61
CA TYR A 177 -3.28 -1.08 7.11
C TYR A 177 -4.27 -0.99 5.97
N VAL A 178 -5.50 -1.43 6.22
CA VAL A 178 -6.64 -1.19 5.31
C VAL A 178 -7.78 -0.60 6.09
N VAL A 179 -8.34 0.51 5.58
CA VAL A 179 -9.51 1.15 6.17
C VAL A 179 -10.65 1.03 5.19
N PHE A 180 -11.67 0.26 5.56
CA PHE A 180 -12.90 0.13 4.78
C PHE A 180 -13.97 1.02 5.37
N ASN A 181 -14.77 1.64 4.52
CA ASN A 181 -16.11 2.06 4.91
C ASN A 181 -17.13 0.99 4.49
N TYR A 182 -18.24 0.92 5.21
CA TYR A 182 -19.32 0.00 4.89
C TYR A 182 -20.67 0.57 5.30
N LYS A 183 -21.74 -0.01 4.75
CA LYS A 183 -23.09 0.19 5.29
C LYS A 183 -23.34 -0.87 6.34
N ASP A 184 -23.81 -0.48 7.51
CA ASP A 184 -24.13 -1.38 8.62
C ASP A 184 -25.51 -2.02 8.37
N ALA A 185 -25.50 -3.01 7.49
CA ALA A 185 -26.66 -3.83 7.12
C ALA A 185 -26.27 -5.29 7.32
N ARG A 186 -27.24 -6.16 7.63
CA ARG A 186 -27.07 -7.63 7.60
C ARG A 186 -25.78 -8.12 8.28
N ASP A 187 -25.56 -7.70 9.52
CA ASP A 187 -24.43 -8.15 10.36
C ASP A 187 -23.03 -7.89 9.79
N HIS A 188 -22.88 -6.97 8.82
CA HIS A 188 -21.59 -6.63 8.22
C HIS A 188 -20.51 -6.33 9.26
N ARG A 189 -20.85 -5.61 10.34
CA ARG A 189 -19.90 -5.37 11.42
C ARG A 189 -19.40 -6.67 12.05
N ALA A 190 -20.30 -7.60 12.37
CA ALA A 190 -19.93 -8.90 12.93
C ALA A 190 -19.09 -9.72 11.95
N ARG A 191 -19.38 -9.69 10.64
CA ARG A 191 -18.55 -10.35 9.61
C ARG A 191 -17.16 -9.73 9.48
N LEU A 192 -17.02 -8.42 9.67
CA LEU A 192 -15.74 -7.72 9.53
C LEU A 192 -14.87 -7.79 10.79
N THR A 193 -15.48 -7.83 11.98
CA THR A 193 -14.76 -7.74 13.26
C THR A 193 -14.91 -8.97 14.16
N GLY A 194 -15.79 -9.90 13.82
CA GLY A 194 -16.02 -11.13 14.59
C GLY A 194 -14.88 -12.13 14.42
N ALA A 195 -14.72 -13.01 15.41
CA ALA A 195 -13.68 -14.04 15.40
C ALA A 195 -13.81 -14.99 14.20
N ASP A 196 -15.04 -15.27 13.77
CA ASP A 196 -15.37 -16.14 12.64
C ASP A 196 -15.60 -15.36 11.32
N GLY A 197 -15.27 -14.07 11.30
CA GLY A 197 -15.43 -13.21 10.14
C GLY A 197 -14.40 -13.50 9.05
N SER A 198 -14.83 -13.68 7.79
CA SER A 198 -13.88 -13.76 6.67
C SER A 198 -13.38 -12.37 6.30
N LYS A 199 -12.06 -12.20 6.28
CA LYS A 199 -11.43 -10.98 5.76
C LYS A 199 -11.64 -10.81 4.25
N GLU A 200 -11.98 -11.90 3.54
CA GLU A 200 -12.29 -11.87 2.11
C GLU A 200 -13.59 -11.11 1.84
N ASP A 201 -14.57 -11.25 2.74
CA ASP A 201 -15.83 -10.49 2.70
C ASP A 201 -15.63 -8.98 2.76
N ALA A 202 -14.46 -8.52 3.22
CA ALA A 202 -14.21 -7.11 3.45
C ALA A 202 -14.32 -6.30 2.15
N PHE A 203 -13.84 -6.82 1.02
CA PHE A 203 -13.94 -6.13 -0.27
C PHE A 203 -15.36 -6.14 -0.84
N ASP A 204 -16.13 -7.20 -0.58
CA ASP A 204 -17.53 -7.30 -1.02
C ASP A 204 -18.46 -6.38 -0.21
N ILE A 205 -18.17 -6.22 1.07
CA ILE A 205 -18.93 -5.37 1.99
C ILE A 205 -18.55 -3.90 1.83
N ALA A 206 -17.30 -3.62 1.44
CA ALA A 206 -16.78 -2.28 1.30
C ALA A 206 -17.63 -1.42 0.37
N LYS A 207 -17.86 -0.16 0.76
CA LYS A 207 -18.33 0.84 -0.19
C LYS A 207 -17.17 1.61 -0.81
N GLY A 208 -16.05 1.66 -0.12
CA GLY A 208 -14.80 2.30 -0.49
C GLY A 208 -13.75 2.05 0.58
N PHE A 209 -12.50 2.19 0.19
CA PHE A 209 -11.37 1.93 1.05
C PHE A 209 -10.15 2.73 0.63
N PHE A 210 -9.18 2.77 1.52
CA PHE A 210 -7.79 3.04 1.18
C PHE A 210 -6.91 2.11 2.02
N PHE A 211 -5.66 1.95 1.61
CA PHE A 211 -4.67 1.26 2.40
C PHE A 211 -3.47 2.15 2.72
N LEU A 212 -2.75 1.83 3.79
CA LEU A 212 -1.50 2.47 4.16
C LEU A 212 -0.39 1.43 4.14
N VAL A 213 0.73 1.81 3.55
CA VAL A 213 1.98 1.07 3.59
C VAL A 213 2.86 1.70 4.64
N GLN A 214 3.26 0.89 5.61
CA GLN A 214 4.18 1.31 6.63
C GLN A 214 5.61 1.23 6.07
N HIS A 215 6.40 2.27 6.33
CA HIS A 215 7.83 2.20 6.15
C HIS A 215 8.42 1.08 7.01
N LYS A 216 9.16 0.18 6.37
CA LYS A 216 9.94 -0.85 7.05
C LYS A 216 11.39 -0.61 6.65
N PRO A 217 12.24 -0.09 7.55
CA PRO A 217 13.66 0.04 7.27
C PRO A 217 14.22 -1.34 6.88
N GLN A 218 15.04 -1.41 5.82
CA GLN A 218 15.71 -2.66 5.47
C GLN A 218 16.73 -3.01 6.54
N ALA A 219 16.56 -4.16 7.19
CA ALA A 219 17.54 -4.68 8.13
C ALA A 219 18.88 -4.89 7.40
N GLY A 220 19.95 -4.29 7.91
CA GLY A 220 21.30 -4.40 7.34
C GLY A 220 21.72 -3.27 6.38
N ALA A 221 20.86 -2.30 6.09
CA ALA A 221 21.18 -1.14 5.26
C ALA A 221 21.98 -0.05 6.01
N GLY A 222 23.02 -0.42 6.78
CA GLY A 222 23.94 0.52 7.46
C GLY A 222 23.28 1.72 8.18
N ASP A 223 24.03 2.81 8.34
CA ASP A 223 23.60 4.06 9.02
C ASP A 223 22.63 4.92 8.17
N HIS A 224 22.10 4.40 7.07
CA HIS A 224 21.23 5.14 6.15
C HIS A 224 19.96 4.34 5.86
N PRO A 225 18.97 4.34 6.78
CA PRO A 225 17.65 3.80 6.49
C PRO A 225 17.13 4.45 5.21
N GLY A 226 16.86 3.63 4.19
CA GLY A 226 16.49 4.12 2.86
C GLY A 226 15.34 5.13 2.95
N SER A 227 15.45 6.23 2.20
CA SER A 227 14.43 7.30 2.17
C SER A 227 13.02 6.72 2.02
N LEU A 228 12.01 7.29 2.69
CA LEU A 228 10.61 6.88 2.58
C LEU A 228 10.18 6.71 1.11
N ALA A 229 10.60 7.63 0.23
CA ALA A 229 10.27 7.59 -1.19
C ALA A 229 10.80 6.33 -1.91
N SER A 230 11.88 5.71 -1.43
CA SER A 230 12.40 4.45 -1.99
C SER A 230 11.43 3.28 -1.84
N GLN A 231 10.46 3.36 -0.91
CA GLN A 231 9.43 2.35 -0.68
C GLN A 231 8.18 2.58 -1.55
N MET A 232 8.11 3.66 -2.33
CA MET A 232 6.96 3.94 -3.20
C MET A 232 6.73 2.83 -4.24
N PRO A 233 7.76 2.26 -4.89
CA PRO A 233 7.56 1.15 -5.82
C PRO A 233 6.85 -0.06 -5.20
N ARG A 234 7.21 -0.44 -3.96
CA ARG A 234 6.49 -1.48 -3.18
C ARG A 234 5.02 -1.11 -2.99
N ALA A 235 4.73 0.13 -2.58
CA ALA A 235 3.35 0.58 -2.35
C ALA A 235 2.51 0.58 -3.64
N VAL A 236 3.10 0.98 -4.77
CA VAL A 236 2.45 0.93 -6.08
C VAL A 236 2.21 -0.51 -6.53
N GLY A 237 3.19 -1.42 -6.30
CA GLY A 237 3.03 -2.85 -6.55
C GLY A 237 1.84 -3.44 -5.78
N GLN A 238 1.74 -3.15 -4.49
CA GLN A 238 0.60 -3.56 -3.67
C GLN A 238 -0.72 -2.99 -4.20
N ALA A 239 -0.73 -1.73 -4.65
CA ALA A 239 -1.92 -1.12 -5.25
C ALA A 239 -2.33 -1.81 -6.56
N LEU A 240 -1.36 -2.19 -7.41
CA LEU A 240 -1.63 -2.91 -8.67
C LEU A 240 -2.18 -4.32 -8.42
N ALA A 241 -1.56 -5.06 -7.50
CA ALA A 241 -2.05 -6.38 -7.09
C ALA A 241 -3.49 -6.28 -6.56
N LEU A 242 -3.75 -5.27 -5.74
CA LEU A 242 -5.07 -5.04 -5.17
C LEU A 242 -6.10 -4.64 -6.24
N ALA A 243 -5.74 -3.76 -7.17
CA ALA A 243 -6.56 -3.39 -8.31
C ALA A 243 -6.92 -4.60 -9.18
N LYS A 244 -5.94 -5.47 -9.43
CA LYS A 244 -6.13 -6.72 -10.18
C LYS A 244 -7.07 -7.69 -9.47
N LEU A 245 -6.90 -7.86 -8.16
CA LEU A 245 -7.70 -8.76 -7.33
C LEU A 245 -9.16 -8.32 -7.23
N THR A 246 -9.39 -7.02 -7.01
CA THR A 246 -10.72 -6.45 -6.75
C THR A 246 -11.44 -6.00 -8.02
N GLY A 247 -10.75 -5.91 -9.15
CA GLY A 247 -11.27 -5.34 -10.39
C GLY A 247 -11.41 -3.81 -10.36
N HIS A 248 -10.97 -3.13 -9.30
CA HIS A 248 -11.04 -1.68 -9.21
C HIS A 248 -10.07 -1.00 -10.17
N GLU A 249 -10.56 -0.03 -10.94
CA GLU A 249 -9.73 0.79 -11.83
C GLU A 249 -9.07 1.98 -11.12
N GLU A 250 -9.42 2.23 -9.86
CA GLU A 250 -8.80 3.25 -9.02
C GLU A 250 -8.54 2.69 -7.61
N VAL A 251 -7.31 2.86 -7.12
CA VAL A 251 -6.90 2.46 -5.77
C VAL A 251 -6.18 3.63 -5.11
N ARG A 252 -6.64 4.01 -3.92
CA ARG A 252 -6.06 5.09 -3.11
C ARG A 252 -5.24 4.50 -1.98
N PHE A 253 -4.05 5.04 -1.78
CA PHE A 253 -3.13 4.55 -0.78
C PHE A 253 -2.20 5.63 -0.29
N CYS A 254 -1.59 5.41 0.87
CA CYS A 254 -0.55 6.29 1.38
C CYS A 254 0.62 5.48 1.92
N LEU A 255 1.78 6.11 1.96
CA LEU A 255 3.02 5.57 2.49
C LEU A 255 3.44 6.44 3.67
N SER A 256 3.72 5.83 4.82
CA SER A 256 4.05 6.57 6.02
C SER A 256 5.06 5.86 6.92
N ASN A 257 5.94 6.64 7.54
CA ASN A 257 6.79 6.22 8.66
C ASN A 257 6.30 6.83 9.99
N GLY A 258 5.01 7.17 10.10
CA GLY A 258 4.42 7.89 11.23
C GLY A 258 4.64 9.39 11.15
N HIS A 259 5.87 9.82 10.87
CA HIS A 259 6.28 11.22 10.80
C HIS A 259 5.92 11.90 9.46
N THR A 260 6.22 11.22 8.36
CA THR A 260 6.07 11.72 7.00
C THR A 260 5.05 10.87 6.25
N TRP A 261 4.15 11.53 5.52
CA TRP A 261 3.04 10.93 4.81
C TRP A 261 3.08 11.31 3.33
N ILE A 262 3.05 10.31 2.45
CA ILE A 262 2.95 10.49 0.99
C ILE A 262 1.66 9.86 0.52
N PHE A 263 0.80 10.64 -0.12
CA PHE A 263 -0.49 10.20 -0.64
C PHE A 263 -0.38 9.85 -2.12
N ALA A 264 -0.96 8.73 -2.53
CA ALA A 264 -0.95 8.31 -3.91
C ALA A 264 -2.29 7.72 -4.38
N ILE A 265 -2.52 7.82 -5.68
CA ILE A 265 -3.69 7.26 -6.36
C ILE A 265 -3.20 6.53 -7.59
N LEU A 266 -3.45 5.23 -7.64
CA LEU A 266 -3.28 4.42 -8.82
C LEU A 266 -4.60 4.43 -9.60
N ARG A 267 -4.56 4.70 -10.89
CA ARG A 267 -5.73 4.63 -11.77
C ARG A 267 -5.42 4.06 -13.13
N LYS A 268 -6.40 3.40 -13.74
CA LYS A 268 -6.33 2.98 -15.14
C LYS A 268 -6.81 4.14 -16.02
N VAL A 269 -6.01 4.51 -17.02
CA VAL A 269 -6.32 5.57 -18.00
C VAL A 269 -6.00 5.02 -19.38
N GLN A 270 -7.03 4.89 -20.23
CA GLN A 270 -6.88 4.37 -21.60
C GLN A 270 -6.12 3.04 -21.65
N GLY A 271 -6.42 2.13 -20.72
CA GLY A 271 -5.77 0.82 -20.64
C GLY A 271 -4.43 0.80 -19.90
N GLN A 272 -3.81 1.96 -19.64
CA GLN A 272 -2.52 2.08 -18.96
C GLN A 272 -2.67 2.44 -17.48
N TRP A 273 -1.84 1.84 -16.62
CA TRP A 273 -1.78 2.20 -15.20
C TRP A 273 -0.97 3.47 -14.99
N VAL A 274 -1.55 4.41 -14.25
CA VAL A 274 -0.93 5.68 -13.89
C VAL A 274 -1.06 5.85 -12.39
N TYR A 275 0.05 6.02 -11.67
CA TYR A 275 0.01 6.45 -10.28
C TYR A 275 0.41 7.91 -10.13
N CYS A 276 -0.37 8.65 -9.36
CA CYS A 276 -0.11 10.04 -9.01
C CYS A 276 0.29 10.10 -7.54
N GLU A 277 1.44 10.66 -7.21
CA GLU A 277 1.93 10.79 -5.82
C GLU A 277 2.07 12.25 -5.37
N SER A 278 1.80 12.51 -4.10
CA SER A 278 1.84 13.86 -3.54
C SER A 278 3.25 14.26 -3.12
N SER A 279 3.43 15.57 -2.91
CA SER A 279 4.55 16.02 -2.07
C SER A 279 4.39 15.44 -0.65
N PRO A 280 5.49 15.11 0.05
CA PRO A 280 5.43 14.61 1.42
C PRO A 280 4.79 15.64 2.37
N ARG A 281 4.01 15.15 3.32
CA ARG A 281 3.49 15.93 4.45
C ARG A 281 4.17 15.44 5.71
N GLN A 282 4.90 16.32 6.35
CA GLN A 282 5.66 16.01 7.55
C GLN A 282 4.90 16.56 8.76
N LEU A 283 4.65 15.71 9.75
CA LEU A 283 4.24 16.16 11.07
C LEU A 283 5.45 16.89 11.67
N ASP A 284 5.26 18.12 12.12
CA ASP A 284 6.36 18.94 12.62
C ASP A 284 6.21 19.10 14.14
N PRO A 285 7.08 18.48 14.95
CA PRO A 285 7.03 18.57 16.41
C PRO A 285 7.02 19.99 16.96
N ASP A 286 7.68 20.91 16.25
CA ASP A 286 7.92 22.28 16.68
C ASP A 286 7.09 23.30 15.87
N GLY A 287 6.15 22.82 15.05
CA GLY A 287 5.56 23.56 13.96
C GLY A 287 4.05 23.78 14.03
N SER A 288 3.49 24.15 12.87
CA SER A 288 2.06 24.36 12.68
C SER A 288 1.30 23.04 12.67
N ASP A 289 0.13 22.96 13.30
CA ASP A 289 -0.78 21.78 13.25
C ASP A 289 -1.28 21.46 11.83
N LYS A 290 -1.03 22.35 10.88
CA LYS A 290 -1.53 22.30 9.51
C LYS A 290 -1.30 20.94 8.84
N PRO A 291 -0.12 20.28 8.90
CA PRO A 291 0.09 18.98 8.28
C PRO A 291 -0.83 17.88 8.84
N LEU A 292 -1.07 17.85 10.16
CA LEU A 292 -1.99 16.87 10.77
C LEU A 292 -3.41 17.07 10.24
N TYR A 293 -3.88 18.31 10.26
CA TYR A 293 -5.19 18.67 9.71
C TYR A 293 -5.33 18.29 8.23
N GLU A 294 -4.30 18.53 7.41
CA GLU A 294 -4.28 18.15 6.00
C GLU A 294 -4.31 16.63 5.79
N ILE A 295 -3.55 15.88 6.59
CA ILE A 295 -3.54 14.40 6.58
C ILE A 295 -4.93 13.88 6.91
N LEU A 296 -5.53 14.34 8.02
CA LEU A 296 -6.87 13.93 8.44
C LEU A 296 -7.93 14.26 7.39
N ALA A 297 -7.86 15.44 6.79
CA ALA A 297 -8.80 15.86 5.75
C ALA A 297 -8.74 14.96 4.51
N ILE A 298 -7.55 14.57 4.07
CA ILE A 298 -7.36 13.67 2.92
C ILE A 298 -7.86 12.26 3.24
N LEU A 299 -7.46 11.69 4.38
CA LEU A 299 -7.87 10.35 4.80
C LEU A 299 -9.40 10.27 4.99
N LEU A 300 -9.99 11.29 5.60
CA LEU A 300 -11.43 11.39 5.79
C LEU A 300 -12.19 11.46 4.47
N GLN A 301 -11.64 12.15 3.46
CA GLN A 301 -12.21 12.18 2.13
C GLN A 301 -12.14 10.80 1.46
N TRP A 302 -11.03 10.08 1.59
CA TRP A 302 -10.83 8.76 0.97
C TRP A 302 -11.72 7.68 1.57
N VAL A 303 -11.94 7.69 2.88
CA VAL A 303 -12.89 6.78 3.55
C VAL A 303 -14.35 7.18 3.33
N SER A 304 -14.66 8.42 2.93
CA SER A 304 -16.06 8.89 2.80
C SER A 304 -16.64 8.81 1.38
N PHE A 305 -15.89 8.30 0.40
CA PHE A 305 -16.16 8.45 -1.04
C PHE A 305 -17.48 7.85 -1.58
N CYS A 306 -18.37 7.33 -0.73
CA CYS A 306 -19.60 6.63 -1.14
C CYS A 306 -20.88 7.46 -1.01
N PHE A 307 -20.76 8.73 -0.64
CA PHE A 307 -21.85 9.69 -0.68
C PHE A 307 -21.58 10.62 -1.86
N ASP A 308 -22.58 10.82 -2.72
CA ASP A 308 -22.58 11.62 -3.95
C ASP A 308 -21.64 12.83 -3.91
N MET A 309 -20.41 12.65 -4.38
CA MET A 309 -19.47 13.76 -4.58
C MET A 309 -19.07 13.75 -6.05
N PRO A 310 -19.60 14.68 -6.88
CA PRO A 310 -19.27 14.73 -8.29
C PRO A 310 -17.77 14.96 -8.43
N ASN A 311 -17.03 14.01 -9.04
CA ASN A 311 -15.68 14.15 -9.64
C ASN A 311 -14.81 15.32 -9.12
N LEU A 312 -14.70 15.46 -7.80
CA LEU A 312 -14.29 16.75 -7.21
C LEU A 312 -12.79 16.85 -6.94
N LEU A 313 -12.03 15.85 -7.36
CA LEU A 313 -10.62 15.75 -7.05
C LEU A 313 -9.80 15.38 -8.28
N PHE A 314 -8.64 16.02 -8.34
CA PHE A 314 -7.46 15.68 -9.13
C PHE A 314 -7.38 16.29 -10.54
N TYR A 315 -6.76 17.47 -10.60
CA TYR A 315 -5.93 17.79 -11.76
C TYR A 315 -4.61 17.01 -11.61
N ALA A 316 -4.54 15.82 -12.20
CA ALA A 316 -3.25 15.21 -12.51
C ALA A 316 -2.62 16.02 -13.65
N ARG A 317 -1.92 17.11 -13.31
CA ARG A 317 -1.20 17.89 -14.33
C ARG A 317 -0.05 17.03 -14.82
N VAL A 318 -0.08 16.64 -16.10
CA VAL A 318 1.08 16.09 -16.79
C VAL A 318 2.04 17.25 -16.98
N THR A 319 2.93 17.47 -16.03
CA THR A 319 4.09 18.33 -16.28
C THR A 319 5.10 17.44 -16.99
N HIS A 320 5.21 17.56 -18.31
CA HIS A 320 6.38 17.06 -19.03
C HIS A 320 7.60 17.76 -18.43
N ASN A 321 8.56 16.97 -17.93
CA ASN A 321 9.86 17.49 -17.55
C ASN A 321 10.53 18.03 -18.83
N HIS A 322 10.44 19.34 -19.08
CA HIS A 322 11.40 20.00 -19.95
C HIS A 322 12.69 20.20 -19.17
N SER A 323 13.52 19.15 -19.15
CA SER A 323 14.95 19.28 -18.93
C SER A 323 15.62 19.57 -20.28
N ALA A 324 16.57 20.49 -20.26
CA ALA A 324 17.48 20.92 -21.34
C ALA A 324 16.92 21.87 -22.41
N ARG A 325 17.12 23.18 -22.19
CA ARG A 325 17.57 24.07 -23.28
C ARG A 325 19.03 24.44 -23.01
N SER A 326 19.90 23.90 -23.86
CA SER A 326 21.27 24.38 -24.07
C SER A 326 21.25 25.84 -24.56
N PRO A 327 22.19 26.71 -24.12
CA PRO A 327 22.39 28.00 -24.75
C PRO A 327 23.41 27.84 -25.89
N GLU A 328 22.94 27.57 -27.10
CA GLU A 328 23.75 27.72 -28.30
C GLU A 328 23.39 29.02 -29.04
N GLY A 329 24.38 29.92 -29.10
CA GLY A 329 24.76 30.63 -30.31
C GLY A 329 23.78 31.66 -30.88
N ARG A 330 24.01 32.94 -30.56
CA ARG A 330 23.78 34.02 -31.53
C ARG A 330 25.12 34.65 -31.90
N ARG A 331 25.62 34.26 -33.07
CA ARG A 331 26.33 35.16 -33.97
C ARG A 331 25.27 35.75 -34.90
N HIS A 332 25.15 37.07 -34.92
CA HIS A 332 25.16 37.91 -36.11
C HIS A 332 25.21 39.37 -35.67
#